data_AF-A0A1A9NA13-F1
#
_entry.id   AF-A0A1A9NA13-F1
#
_cell.length_a   1.000
_cell.length_b   1.000
_cell.length_c   1.000
_cell.angle_alpha   90.00
_cell.angle_beta   90.00
_cell.angle_gamma   90.00
#
_symmetry.space_group_name_H-M   'P 1'
#
loop_
_entity.id
_entity.type
_entity.pdbx_description
1 polymer ?
#
loop_
_entity_poly.entity_id
_entity_poly.type
_entity_poly.pdbx_seq_one_letter_code
_entity_poly.pdbx_strand_id
1 'polypeptide(L)'
;MQPAALLSIGMLAAGATLPLEASAVSFKCTSKMSASEKIVCNDPALSALDDRLAASWQHAKDTTLDTAALESARTQQWLWRQHNCTDAACVKGWYDRRIAELDADFEQAKHARREAFEASLVKQNLAPSAADAVRKMKGDSVVNATTASAR
;
A
#
# COMPACT_ATOMS: atom_id res chain seq x y z
N MET A 1 -52.90 -41.56 32.59
CA MET A 1 -51.68 -41.52 33.43
C MET A 1 -50.70 -40.52 32.86
N GLN A 2 -50.41 -39.44 33.60
CA GLN A 2 -49.20 -38.63 33.42
C GLN A 2 -48.03 -39.31 34.15
N PRO A 3 -46.79 -38.95 33.80
CA PRO A 3 -45.91 -38.45 34.85
C PRO A 3 -45.32 -37.08 34.52
N ALA A 4 -45.01 -36.39 35.60
CA ALA A 4 -44.59 -35.01 35.69
C ALA A 4 -43.08 -34.83 35.48
N ALA A 5 -42.75 -33.60 35.04
CA ALA A 5 -41.60 -32.74 35.32
C ALA A 5 -40.19 -33.33 35.45
N LEU A 6 -39.22 -32.63 34.85
CA LEU A 6 -38.22 -31.85 35.60
C LEU A 6 -37.48 -30.91 34.62
N LEU A 7 -37.61 -29.60 34.87
CA LEU A 7 -36.80 -28.54 34.28
C LEU A 7 -35.34 -28.69 34.72
N SER A 8 -34.41 -28.66 33.77
CA SER A 8 -32.99 -28.39 34.06
C SER A 8 -32.59 -27.11 33.32
N ILE A 9 -32.46 -26.04 34.09
CA ILE A 9 -31.75 -24.81 33.73
C ILE A 9 -30.27 -25.14 33.85
N GLY A 10 -29.50 -24.94 32.78
CA GLY A 10 -28.08 -25.27 32.72
C GLY A 10 -27.27 -24.32 31.84
N MET A 11 -27.03 -23.13 32.40
CA MET A 11 -25.81 -22.32 32.24
C MET A 11 -25.41 -21.79 30.84
N LEU A 12 -25.58 -20.48 30.67
CA LEU A 12 -24.86 -19.69 29.66
C LEU A 12 -23.35 -19.90 29.83
N ALA A 13 -22.69 -20.43 28.79
CA ALA A 13 -21.27 -20.22 28.56
C ALA A 13 -21.11 -19.17 27.45
N ALA A 14 -21.13 -17.89 27.86
CA ALA A 14 -20.64 -16.80 27.02
C ALA A 14 -19.12 -16.97 26.88
N GLY A 15 -18.69 -17.70 25.85
CA GLY A 15 -17.28 -17.76 25.47
C GLY A 15 -16.85 -16.38 24.98
N ALA A 16 -15.99 -15.73 25.76
CA ALA A 16 -15.38 -14.46 25.41
C ALA A 16 -14.59 -14.61 24.08
N THR A 17 -15.12 -14.03 23.01
CA THR A 17 -14.34 -13.77 21.80
C THR A 17 -13.40 -12.62 22.12
N LEU A 18 -12.12 -12.91 22.32
CA LEU A 18 -11.09 -11.86 22.29
C LEU A 18 -10.99 -11.37 20.83
N PRO A 19 -11.32 -10.12 20.51
CA PRO A 19 -10.85 -9.54 19.27
C PRO A 19 -9.34 -9.37 19.45
N LEU A 20 -8.57 -10.26 18.84
CA LEU A 20 -7.17 -9.95 18.60
C LEU A 20 -7.21 -8.78 17.61
N GLU A 21 -6.89 -7.58 18.10
CA GLU A 21 -6.68 -6.37 17.31
C GLU A 21 -5.78 -6.75 16.13
N ALA A 22 -6.40 -6.97 14.97
CA ALA A 22 -5.69 -7.23 13.74
C ALA A 22 -5.03 -5.90 13.38
N SER A 23 -3.75 -5.77 13.72
CA SER A 23 -2.89 -4.79 13.06
C SER A 23 -3.03 -5.06 11.57
N ALA A 24 -3.65 -4.13 10.86
CA ALA A 24 -4.14 -4.36 9.52
C ALA A 24 -2.94 -4.49 8.58
N VAL A 25 -2.52 -5.72 8.33
CA VAL A 25 -1.72 -6.05 7.16
C VAL A 25 -2.64 -5.92 5.94
N SER A 26 -2.12 -5.60 4.74
CA SER A 26 -2.95 -5.50 3.53
C SER A 26 -3.65 -6.81 3.13
N PHE A 27 -3.34 -7.92 3.81
CA PHE A 27 -3.94 -9.23 3.66
C PHE A 27 -4.44 -9.82 4.99
N LYS A 28 -5.42 -10.74 4.93
CA LYS A 28 -5.98 -11.38 6.12
C LYS A 28 -5.01 -12.41 6.70
N CYS A 29 -4.60 -12.22 7.95
CA CYS A 29 -3.88 -13.24 8.71
C CYS A 29 -4.74 -14.50 8.90
N THR A 30 -4.29 -15.63 8.35
CA THR A 30 -4.99 -16.92 8.44
C THR A 30 -4.01 -18.08 8.69
N SER A 31 -4.52 -19.26 8.99
CA SER A 31 -3.70 -20.46 9.20
C SER A 31 -3.03 -20.97 7.91
N LYS A 32 -3.53 -20.61 6.72
CA LYS A 32 -3.00 -21.04 5.42
C LYS A 32 -2.15 -19.94 4.77
N MET A 33 -0.96 -19.73 5.35
CA MET A 33 -0.03 -18.69 4.93
C MET A 33 1.37 -19.25 4.67
N SER A 34 2.10 -18.59 3.78
CA SER A 34 3.55 -18.78 3.62
C SER A 34 4.29 -18.44 4.92
N ALA A 35 5.56 -18.87 5.02
CA ALA A 35 6.39 -18.54 6.18
C ALA A 35 6.59 -17.02 6.32
N SER A 36 6.85 -16.31 5.21
CA SER A 36 7.01 -14.85 5.19
C SER A 36 5.74 -14.13 5.63
N GLU A 37 4.55 -14.54 5.20
CA GLU A 37 3.28 -13.93 5.65
C GLU A 37 3.04 -14.13 7.13
N LYS A 38 3.36 -15.31 7.67
CA LYS A 38 3.26 -15.55 9.12
C LYS A 38 4.22 -14.64 9.90
N ILE A 39 5.40 -14.39 9.38
CA ILE A 39 6.36 -13.45 9.97
C ILE A 39 5.76 -12.03 10.00
N VAL A 40 5.20 -11.56 8.88
CA VAL A 40 4.54 -10.24 8.82
C VAL A 40 3.35 -10.15 9.78
N CYS A 41 2.49 -11.16 9.81
CA CYS A 41 1.32 -11.19 10.69
C CYS A 41 1.64 -11.15 12.19
N ASN A 42 2.82 -11.61 12.59
CA ASN A 42 3.23 -11.65 13.99
C ASN A 42 4.17 -10.50 14.39
N ASP A 43 4.52 -9.61 13.45
CA ASP A 43 5.42 -8.49 13.67
C ASP A 43 4.74 -7.17 13.24
N PRO A 44 4.27 -6.35 14.20
CA PRO A 44 3.62 -5.07 13.90
C PRO A 44 4.48 -4.10 13.08
N ALA A 45 5.81 -4.14 13.22
CA ALA A 45 6.69 -3.28 12.44
C ALA A 45 6.74 -3.72 10.97
N LEU A 46 6.69 -5.03 10.70
CA LEU A 46 6.59 -5.55 9.34
C LEU A 46 5.19 -5.35 8.75
N SER A 47 4.13 -5.38 9.57
CA SER A 47 2.78 -5.00 9.14
C SER A 47 2.74 -3.54 8.66
N ALA A 48 3.34 -2.62 9.42
CA ALA A 48 3.39 -1.21 9.02
C ALA A 48 4.20 -0.99 7.72
N LEU A 49 5.21 -1.81 7.46
CA LEU A 49 5.94 -1.79 6.18
C LEU A 49 5.10 -2.31 5.02
N ASP A 50 4.18 -3.26 5.26
CA ASP A 50 3.23 -3.72 4.25
C ASP A 50 2.24 -2.61 3.86
N ASP A 51 1.73 -1.85 4.83
CA ASP A 51 0.90 -0.66 4.56
C ASP A 51 1.67 0.40 3.77
N ARG A 52 2.93 0.68 4.15
CA ARG A 52 3.77 1.62 3.43
C ARG A 52 4.02 1.16 1.99
N LEU A 53 4.25 -0.13 1.78
CA LEU A 53 4.40 -0.69 0.44
C LEU A 53 3.14 -0.49 -0.40
N ALA A 54 1.94 -0.67 0.18
CA ALA A 54 0.69 -0.42 -0.52
C ALA A 54 0.57 1.04 -0.97
N ALA A 55 0.95 2.00 -0.11
CA ALA A 55 0.97 3.41 -0.46
C ALA A 55 1.96 3.73 -1.61
N SER A 56 3.21 3.24 -1.52
CA SER A 56 4.22 3.43 -2.57
C SER A 56 3.80 2.80 -3.89
N TRP A 57 3.13 1.63 -3.85
CA TRP A 57 2.59 1.00 -5.04
C TRP A 57 1.47 1.83 -5.68
N GLN A 58 0.59 2.43 -4.87
CA GLN A 58 -0.48 3.31 -5.37
C GLN A 58 0.11 4.56 -6.06
N HIS A 59 1.12 5.20 -5.45
CA HIS A 59 1.84 6.30 -6.09
C HIS A 59 2.46 5.90 -7.44
N ALA A 60 3.16 4.76 -7.49
CA ALA A 60 3.76 4.26 -8.72
C ALA A 60 2.70 3.95 -9.79
N LYS A 61 1.54 3.42 -9.39
CA LYS A 61 0.40 3.15 -10.28
C LYS A 61 -0.20 4.43 -10.86
N ASP A 62 -0.25 5.51 -10.09
CA ASP A 62 -0.80 6.79 -10.53
C ASP A 62 0.13 7.54 -11.52
N THR A 63 1.40 7.11 -11.62
CA THR A 63 2.40 7.75 -12.47
C THR A 63 2.98 6.88 -13.57
N THR A 64 2.82 5.55 -13.52
CA THR A 64 3.37 4.64 -14.53
C THR A 64 2.72 4.86 -15.89
N LEU A 65 3.51 4.67 -16.96
CA LEU A 65 3.03 4.60 -18.33
C LEU A 65 2.62 3.17 -18.73
N ASP A 66 3.04 2.18 -17.95
CA ASP A 66 2.76 0.76 -18.18
C ASP A 66 2.29 0.09 -16.87
N THR A 67 0.97 0.10 -16.67
CA THR A 67 0.34 -0.54 -15.51
C THR A 67 0.49 -2.06 -15.54
N ALA A 68 0.56 -2.67 -16.74
CA ALA A 68 0.70 -4.13 -16.85
C ALA A 68 2.09 -4.59 -16.39
N ALA A 69 3.14 -3.85 -16.76
CA ALA A 69 4.48 -4.12 -16.26
C ALA A 69 4.57 -3.94 -14.74
N LEU A 70 3.95 -2.89 -14.18
CA LEU A 70 3.91 -2.65 -12.74
C LEU A 70 3.21 -3.80 -11.98
N GLU A 71 2.08 -4.27 -12.51
CA GLU A 71 1.31 -5.40 -11.94
C GLU A 71 2.07 -6.72 -11.99
N SER A 72 2.75 -6.97 -13.13
CA SER A 72 3.62 -8.13 -13.30
C SER A 72 4.77 -8.09 -12.29
N ALA A 73 5.44 -6.94 -12.14
CA ALA A 73 6.51 -6.76 -11.18
C ALA A 73 6.02 -6.94 -9.73
N ARG A 74 4.84 -6.40 -9.38
CA ARG A 74 4.23 -6.60 -8.05
C ARG A 74 4.09 -8.09 -7.71
N THR A 75 3.52 -8.86 -8.64
CA THR A 75 3.29 -10.30 -8.44
C THR A 75 4.60 -11.06 -8.31
N GLN A 76 5.58 -10.80 -9.19
CA GLN A 76 6.87 -11.46 -9.16
C GLN A 76 7.65 -11.17 -7.86
N GLN A 77 7.68 -9.91 -7.43
CA GLN A 77 8.38 -9.51 -6.20
C GLN A 77 7.72 -10.12 -4.97
N TRP A 78 6.38 -10.14 -4.92
CA TRP A 78 5.65 -10.78 -3.83
C TRP A 78 6.00 -12.28 -3.76
N LEU A 79 5.85 -13.03 -4.87
CA LEU A 79 6.19 -14.46 -4.92
C LEU A 79 7.64 -14.73 -4.50
N TRP A 80 8.59 -13.90 -4.95
CA TRP A 80 9.98 -14.03 -4.55
C TRP A 80 10.13 -13.97 -3.03
N ARG A 81 9.49 -13.00 -2.35
CA ARG A 81 9.52 -12.91 -0.88
C ARG A 81 8.97 -14.17 -0.23
N GLN A 82 7.86 -14.70 -0.75
CA GLN A 82 7.22 -15.91 -0.20
C GLN A 82 8.13 -17.14 -0.26
N HIS A 83 8.94 -17.24 -1.32
CA HIS A 83 9.82 -18.38 -1.55
C HIS A 83 11.19 -18.25 -0.87
N ASN A 84 11.70 -17.04 -0.68
CA ASN A 84 13.10 -16.83 -0.29
C ASN A 84 13.27 -16.34 1.16
N CYS A 85 12.30 -15.64 1.74
CA CYS A 85 12.45 -15.11 3.09
C CYS A 85 11.88 -16.05 4.16
N THR A 86 12.75 -16.47 5.07
CA THR A 86 12.44 -17.38 6.18
C THR A 86 12.59 -16.75 7.57
N ASP A 87 13.02 -15.48 7.64
CA ASP A 87 13.16 -14.72 8.88
C ASP A 87 12.73 -13.25 8.72
N ALA A 88 12.58 -12.55 9.84
CA ALA A 88 12.15 -11.16 9.88
C ALA A 88 13.15 -10.19 9.24
N ALA A 89 14.45 -10.48 9.31
CA ALA A 89 15.48 -9.62 8.72
C ALA A 89 15.41 -9.62 7.18
N CYS A 90 15.22 -10.79 6.58
CA CYS A 90 15.00 -10.92 5.13
C CYS A 90 13.73 -10.20 4.69
N VAL A 91 12.62 -10.41 5.40
CA VAL A 91 11.34 -9.76 5.07
C VAL A 91 11.46 -8.23 5.17
N LYS A 92 12.11 -7.72 6.23
CA LYS A 92 12.37 -6.28 6.38
C LYS A 92 13.21 -5.74 5.22
N GLY A 93 14.33 -6.39 4.90
CA GLY A 93 15.20 -5.96 3.81
C GLY A 93 14.49 -5.97 2.44
N TRP A 94 13.59 -6.92 2.23
CA TRP A 94 12.75 -6.94 1.03
C TRP A 94 11.79 -5.74 0.99
N TYR A 95 11.11 -5.40 2.09
CA TYR A 95 10.22 -4.25 2.14
C TYR A 95 11.00 -2.95 1.90
N ASP A 96 12.10 -2.74 2.65
CA ASP A 96 12.90 -1.53 2.54
C ASP A 96 13.37 -1.28 1.10
N ARG A 97 13.89 -2.32 0.45
CA ARG A 97 14.29 -2.26 -0.96
C ARG A 97 13.09 -1.95 -1.86
N ARG A 98 12.00 -2.71 -1.75
CA ARG A 98 10.88 -2.61 -2.69
C ARG A 98 10.17 -1.27 -2.59
N ILE A 99 10.06 -0.74 -1.38
CA ILE A 99 9.49 0.59 -1.15
C ILE A 99 10.41 1.66 -1.74
N ALA A 100 11.72 1.59 -1.49
CA ALA A 100 12.67 2.55 -2.05
C ALA A 100 12.66 2.57 -3.59
N GLU A 101 12.53 1.41 -4.23
CA GLU A 101 12.37 1.30 -5.69
C GLU A 101 11.12 2.05 -6.17
N LEU A 102 9.95 1.77 -5.57
CA LEU A 102 8.67 2.38 -5.97
C LEU A 102 8.64 3.89 -5.71
N ASP A 103 9.20 4.33 -4.58
CA ASP A 103 9.30 5.76 -4.25
C ASP A 103 10.21 6.49 -5.25
N ALA A 104 11.33 5.86 -5.66
CA ALA A 104 12.23 6.43 -6.66
C ALA A 104 11.56 6.53 -8.05
N ASP A 105 10.84 5.50 -8.47
CA ASP A 105 10.07 5.50 -9.72
C ASP A 105 9.02 6.62 -9.74
N PHE A 106 8.32 6.82 -8.62
CA PHE A 106 7.34 7.89 -8.46
C PHE A 106 7.97 9.28 -8.58
N GLU A 107 9.08 9.53 -7.88
CA GLU A 107 9.78 10.82 -7.97
C GLU A 107 10.30 11.05 -9.39
N GLN A 108 10.89 10.05 -10.03
CA GLN A 108 11.34 10.15 -11.42
C GLN A 108 10.18 10.52 -12.36
N ALA A 109 9.02 9.89 -12.21
CA ALA A 109 7.86 10.20 -13.03
C ALA A 109 7.32 11.63 -12.78
N LYS A 110 7.35 12.11 -11.53
CA LYS A 110 7.03 13.52 -11.21
C LYS A 110 7.99 14.49 -11.88
N HIS A 111 9.28 14.21 -11.84
CA HIS A 111 10.30 15.03 -12.51
C HIS A 111 10.08 15.06 -14.02
N ALA A 112 9.90 13.90 -14.65
CA ALA A 112 9.62 13.81 -16.08
C ALA A 112 8.34 14.57 -16.49
N ARG A 113 7.27 14.48 -15.69
CA ARG A 113 6.02 15.23 -15.93
C ARG A 113 6.24 16.75 -15.86
N ARG A 114 7.06 17.22 -14.92
CA ARG A 114 7.40 18.65 -14.80
C ARG A 114 8.22 19.13 -15.99
N GLU A 115 9.24 18.37 -16.38
CA GLU A 115 10.07 18.69 -17.54
C GLU A 115 9.25 18.73 -18.83
N ALA A 116 8.37 17.74 -19.03
CA ALA A 116 7.46 17.71 -20.17
C ALA A 116 6.52 18.93 -20.19
N PHE A 117 5.99 19.32 -19.04
CA PHE A 117 5.14 20.51 -18.91
C PHE A 117 5.90 21.80 -19.27
N GLU A 118 7.10 22.00 -18.73
CA GLU A 118 7.92 23.18 -19.05
C GLU A 118 8.30 23.20 -20.54
N ALA A 119 8.67 22.05 -21.11
CA ALA A 119 8.95 21.94 -22.54
C ALA A 119 7.71 22.30 -23.40
N SER A 120 6.52 21.93 -22.96
CA SER A 120 5.26 22.34 -23.60
C SER A 120 5.00 23.84 -23.48
N LEU A 121 5.30 24.47 -22.34
CA LEU A 121 5.16 25.93 -22.19
C LEU A 121 6.10 26.70 -23.11
N VAL A 122 7.36 26.29 -23.20
CA VAL A 122 8.35 26.92 -24.10
C VAL A 122 7.87 26.86 -25.54
N LYS A 123 7.32 25.72 -25.97
CA LYS A 123 6.79 25.55 -27.34
C LYS A 123 5.59 26.44 -27.66
N GLN A 124 4.82 26.86 -26.65
CA GLN A 124 3.65 27.73 -26.86
C GLN A 124 4.02 29.21 -27.11
N ASN A 125 5.28 29.60 -26.89
CA ASN A 125 5.78 30.97 -27.10
C ASN A 125 4.89 32.05 -26.44
N LEU A 126 4.43 31.77 -25.22
CA LEU A 126 3.57 32.68 -24.45
C LEU A 126 4.35 33.92 -23.98
N ALA A 127 3.64 35.03 -23.78
CA ALA A 127 4.20 36.15 -23.02
C ALA A 127 4.63 35.68 -21.62
N PRO A 128 5.70 36.24 -21.02
CA PRO A 128 6.21 35.79 -19.72
C PRO A 128 5.15 35.73 -18.62
N SER A 129 4.30 36.77 -18.52
CA SER A 129 3.22 36.83 -17.53
C SER A 129 2.17 35.74 -17.71
N ALA A 130 1.89 35.33 -18.95
CA ALA A 130 0.98 34.23 -19.23
C ALA A 130 1.60 32.87 -18.86
N ALA A 131 2.89 32.66 -19.17
CA ALA A 131 3.60 31.45 -18.74
C ALA A 131 3.68 31.35 -17.21
N ASP A 132 3.90 32.47 -16.51
CA ASP A 132 3.90 32.54 -15.05
C ASP A 132 2.53 32.17 -14.46
N ALA A 133 1.45 32.67 -15.04
CA ALA A 133 0.09 32.33 -14.63
C ALA A 133 -0.19 30.83 -14.78
N VAL A 134 0.23 30.21 -15.89
CA VAL A 134 0.05 28.77 -16.12
C VAL A 134 0.89 27.93 -15.16
N ARG A 135 2.13 28.34 -14.86
CA ARG A 135 2.96 27.70 -13.82
C ARG A 135 2.28 27.76 -12.45
N LYS A 136 1.71 28.90 -12.07
CA LYS A 136 0.97 29.06 -10.80
C LYS A 136 -0.22 28.10 -10.72
N MET A 137 -1.06 28.07 -11.76
CA MET A 137 -2.22 27.16 -11.82
C MET A 137 -1.81 25.68 -11.70
N LYS A 138 -0.69 25.28 -12.34
CA LYS A 138 -0.22 23.90 -12.28
C LYS A 138 0.37 23.56 -10.91
N GLY A 139 1.07 24.49 -10.26
CA GLY A 139 1.58 24.33 -8.89
C GLY A 139 0.47 24.08 -7.87
N ASP A 140 -0.61 24.86 -7.93
CA ASP A 140 -1.77 24.70 -7.04
C ASP A 140 -2.48 23.34 -7.27
N SER A 141 -2.52 22.87 -8.53
CA SER A 141 -3.11 21.57 -8.89
C SER A 141 -2.25 20.37 -8.42
N VAL A 142 -0.92 20.50 -8.45
CA VAL A 142 0.00 19.44 -8.00
C VAL A 142 -0.06 19.29 -6.48
N VAL A 143 -0.19 20.39 -5.74
CA VAL A 143 -0.35 20.38 -4.27
C VAL A 143 -1.64 19.66 -3.87
N ASN A 144 -2.77 19.99 -4.50
CA ASN A 144 -4.05 19.33 -4.21
C ASN A 144 -4.03 17.82 -4.52
N ALA A 145 -3.38 17.40 -5.62
CA ALA A 145 -3.25 15.97 -5.95
C ALA A 145 -2.38 15.21 -4.94
N THR A 146 -1.33 15.85 -4.40
CA THR A 146 -0.44 15.25 -3.40
C THR A 146 -1.16 15.06 -2.05
N THR A 147 -2.01 16.01 -1.66
CA THR A 147 -2.81 15.89 -0.42
C THR A 147 -3.95 14.87 -0.50
N ALA A 148 -4.41 14.54 -1.71
CA ALA A 148 -5.49 13.57 -1.92
C ALA A 148 -5.01 12.11 -1.87
N SER A 149 -3.73 11.86 -2.14
CA SER A 149 -3.12 10.51 -2.11
C SER A 149 -2.61 10.11 -0.70
N ALA A 150 -2.54 11.06 0.24
CA ALA A 150 -2.07 10.85 1.61
C ALA A 150 -3.20 10.48 2.62
N ARG A 151 -4.35 9.99 2.15
CA ARG A 151 -5.51 9.60 2.98
C ARG A 151 -5.94 8.17 2.72
#